data_AF-A0A3G3IM90-F1
#
_entry.id   AF-A0A3G3IM90-F1
#
_cell.length_a   1.000
_cell.length_b   1.000
_cell.length_c   1.000
_cell.angle_alpha   90.00
_cell.angle_beta   90.00
_cell.angle_gamma   90.00
#
_symmetry.space_group_name_H-M   'P 1'
#
loop_
_entity.id
_entity.type
_entity.pdbx_description
1 polymer ?
#
loop_
_entity_poly.entity_id
_entity_poly.type
_entity_poly.pdbx_seq_one_letter_code
_entity_poly.pdbx_strand_id
1 'polypeptide(L)' 'MLNIGGLYIIDDMKEQENWPEGHELKVKELLEVLNSRIDLSVINMDWSCGVLLCTKIDKGS' A
#
# COMPACT_ATOMS: atom_id res chain seq x y z
N MET A 1 4.47 -8.81 -13.26
CA MET A 1 5.08 -8.57 -11.93
C MET A 1 6.04 -7.39 -12.06
N LEU A 2 6.13 -6.50 -11.06
CA LEU A 2 7.06 -5.37 -11.12
C LEU A 2 8.52 -5.81 -11.15
N ASN A 3 9.31 -5.05 -11.89
CA ASN A 3 10.76 -5.08 -11.82
C ASN A 3 11.23 -4.53 -10.47
N ILE A 4 12.43 -4.92 -10.06
CA ILE A 4 13.12 -4.28 -8.93
C ILE A 4 13.19 -2.77 -9.21
N GLY A 5 12.88 -1.95 -8.20
CA GLY A 5 12.79 -0.49 -8.28
C GLY A 5 11.47 0.05 -8.85
N GLY A 6 10.56 -0.82 -9.30
CA GLY A 6 9.23 -0.41 -9.74
C GLY A 6 8.37 0.13 -8.60
N LEU A 7 7.55 1.14 -8.89
CA LEU A 7 6.65 1.79 -7.92
C LEU A 7 5.22 1.27 -8.05
N TYR A 8 4.60 0.97 -6.91
CA TYR A 8 3.15 0.86 -6.72
C TYR A 8 2.68 2.10 -5.95
N ILE A 9 1.67 2.78 -6.48
CA ILE A 9 1.01 3.91 -5.83
C ILE A 9 -0.46 3.53 -5.66
N ILE A 10 -0.96 3.60 -4.44
CA ILE A 10 -2.35 3.28 -4.10
C ILE A 10 -2.95 4.51 -3.42
N ASP A 11 -4.06 4.98 -3.97
CA ASP A 11 -4.82 6.12 -3.46
C ASP A 11 -6.00 5.65 -2.61
N ASP A 12 -6.71 6.59 -1.96
CA ASP A 12 -7.87 6.31 -1.09
C ASP A 12 -7.56 5.32 0.04
N MET A 13 -6.45 5.56 0.77
CA MET A 13 -6.02 4.71 1.89
C MET A 13 -6.44 5.26 3.26
N LYS A 14 -7.02 6.46 3.31
CA LYS A 14 -7.53 7.10 4.52
C LYS A 14 -9.05 7.02 4.55
N GLU A 15 -9.59 6.69 5.73
CA GLU A 15 -11.03 6.63 5.97
C GLU A 15 -11.73 7.91 5.51
N GLN A 16 -12.80 7.73 4.74
CA GLN A 16 -13.65 8.80 4.22
C GLN A 16 -15.13 8.42 4.42
N GLU A 17 -15.98 9.42 4.64
CA GLU A 17 -17.43 9.22 4.86
C GLU A 17 -18.15 8.56 3.68
N ASN A 18 -17.59 8.65 2.47
CA ASN A 18 -18.15 8.10 1.24
C ASN A 18 -17.75 6.64 0.97
N TRP A 19 -16.94 6.03 1.83
CA TRP A 19 -16.51 4.66 1.65
C TRP A 19 -17.70 3.69 1.74
N PRO A 20 -17.81 2.71 0.81
CA PRO A 20 -18.81 1.66 0.92
C PRO A 20 -18.51 0.76 2.13
N GLU A 21 -19.56 0.12 2.64
CA GLU A 21 -19.43 -0.82 3.75
C GLU A 21 -18.36 -1.88 3.47
N GLY A 22 -17.46 -2.08 4.44
CA GLY A 22 -16.35 -3.04 4.35
C GLY A 22 -15.12 -2.55 3.56
N HIS A 23 -15.07 -1.29 3.11
CA HIS A 23 -13.86 -0.74 2.48
C HIS A 23 -12.67 -0.69 3.45
N GLU A 24 -12.92 -0.33 4.70
CA GLU A 24 -11.92 -0.33 5.78
C GLU A 24 -11.22 -1.70 5.97
N LEU A 25 -11.99 -2.80 5.86
CA LEU A 25 -11.46 -4.15 5.95
C LEU A 25 -10.52 -4.45 4.79
N LYS A 26 -10.90 -4.05 3.57
CA LYS A 26 -10.05 -4.22 2.38
C LYS A 26 -8.75 -3.46 2.50
N VAL A 27 -8.79 -2.22 2.99
CA VAL A 27 -7.60 -1.39 3.23
C VAL A 27 -6.70 -2.06 4.27
N LYS A 28 -7.27 -2.57 5.37
CA LYS A 28 -6.53 -3.29 6.39
C LYS A 28 -5.87 -4.57 5.86
N GLU A 29 -6.62 -5.41 5.15
CA GLU A 29 -6.10 -6.64 4.53
C GLU A 29 -4.99 -6.33 3.52
N LEU A 30 -5.15 -5.27 2.72
CA LEU A 30 -4.14 -4.81 1.77
C LEU A 30 -2.85 -4.41 2.47
N LEU A 31 -2.95 -3.63 3.55
CA LEU A 31 -1.79 -3.22 4.36
C LEU A 31 -1.11 -4.43 4.99
N GLU A 32 -1.85 -5.39 5.52
CA GLU A 32 -1.30 -6.63 6.08
C GLU A 32 -0.52 -7.43 5.03
N VAL A 33 -1.10 -7.61 3.84
CA VAL A 33 -0.44 -8.29 2.73
C VAL A 33 0.84 -7.55 2.32
N LEU A 34 0.77 -6.24 2.10
CA LEU A 34 1.93 -5.46 1.63
C LEU A 34 3.05 -5.38 2.68
N ASN A 35 2.71 -5.26 3.96
CA ASN A 35 3.71 -5.25 5.04
C ASN A 35 4.32 -6.62 5.30
N SER A 36 3.61 -7.72 5.00
CA SER A 36 4.17 -9.08 5.08
C SER A 36 5.20 -9.37 3.97
N ARG A 37 5.15 -8.60 2.88
CA ARG A 37 6.02 -8.78 1.71
C ARG A 37 7.39 -8.21 1.99
N ILE A 38 8.31 -9.10 2.32
CA ILE A 38 9.69 -8.76 2.62
C ILE A 38 10.42 -8.11 1.43
N ASP A 39 9.99 -8.36 0.20
CA ASP A 39 10.57 -7.79 -1.04
C ASP A 39 9.99 -6.41 -1.40
N LEU A 40 9.18 -5.81 -0.53
CA LEU A 40 8.64 -4.47 -0.69
C LEU A 40 9.13 -3.55 0.42
N SER A 41 9.49 -2.32 0.04
CA SER A 41 9.52 -1.19 0.97
C SER A 41 8.20 -0.45 0.83
N VAL A 42 7.50 -0.22 1.95
CA VAL A 42 6.14 0.33 1.99
C VAL A 42 6.14 1.55 2.89
N ILE A 43 5.56 2.65 2.43
CA ILE A 43 5.32 3.84 3.23
C ILE A 43 3.90 4.35 3.04
N ASN A 44 3.20 4.56 4.14
CA ASN A 44 1.88 5.19 4.17
C ASN A 44 2.07 6.68 4.46
N MET A 45 1.54 7.53 3.58
CA MET A 45 1.60 8.97 3.69
C MET A 45 0.19 9.52 3.94
N ASP A 46 0.02 10.23 5.05
CA ASP A 46 -1.21 10.98 5.33
C ASP A 46 -1.26 12.28 4.52
N TRP A 47 -1.31 12.12 3.19
CA TRP A 47 -1.41 13.19 2.21
C TRP A 47 -2.65 12.95 1.35
N SER A 48 -3.46 13.99 1.11
CA SER A 48 -4.73 13.91 0.38
C SER A 48 -5.73 12.93 1.05
N CYS A 49 -6.29 11.98 0.30
CA CYS A 49 -7.15 10.88 0.77
C CYS A 49 -6.35 9.66 1.30
N GLY A 50 -5.08 9.86 1.63
CA GLY A 50 -4.17 8.79 2.06
C GLY A 50 -3.54 8.09 0.86
N VAL A 51 -2.22 8.16 0.75
CA VAL A 51 -1.46 7.55 -0.34
C VAL A 51 -0.50 6.52 0.22
N LEU A 52 -0.57 5.29 -0.28
CA LEU A 52 0.42 4.25 -0.03
C LEU A 52 1.39 4.17 -1.21
N LEU A 53 2.68 4.32 -0.90
CA LEU A 53 3.75 4.10 -1.86
C LEU A 53 4.48 2.81 -1.51
N CYS A 54 4.65 1.93 -2.49
CA CYS A 54 5.47 0.74 -2.35
C CYS A 54 6.49 0.68 -3.47
N THR A 55 7.69 0.20 -3.17
CA THR A 55 8.70 -0.12 -4.19
C THR A 55 9.25 -1.52 -3.97
N LYS A 56 9.45 -2.25 -5.07
CA LYS A 56 10.09 -3.55 -4.99
C LYS A 56 11.59 -3.39 -4.78
N ILE A 57 12.07 -3.86 -3.63
CA ILE A 57 13.49 -3.79 -3.30
C ILE A 57 14.18 -5.07 -3.73
N ASP A 58 15.44 -4.95 -4.14
CA ASP A 58 16.27 -6.13 -4.27
C ASP A 58 16.63 -6.62 -2.87
N LYS A 59 16.25 -7.85 -2.57
CA LYS A 59 16.83 -8.54 -1.43
C LYS A 59 18.15 -9.08 -1.93
N GLY A 60 19.22 -8.32 -1.71
CA GLY A 60 20.57 -8.76 -1.99
C GLY A 60 20.75 -10.24 -1.63
N SER A 61 21.41 -10.96 -2.53
CA SER A 61 21.62 -12.42 -2.50
C SER A 61 22.16 -12.94 -1.18
#